data_AF-A0A378UBS6-F1
#
_entry.id   AF-A0A378UBS6-F1
#
_cell.length_a   1.000
_cell.length_b   1.000
_cell.length_c   1.000
_cell.angle_alpha   90.00
_cell.angle_beta   90.00
_cell.angle_gamma   90.00
#
_symmetry.space_group_name_H-M   'P 1'
#
loop_
_entity.id
_entity.type
_entity.pdbx_description
1 polymer ?
#
loop_
_entity_poly.entity_id
_entity_poly.type
_entity_poly.pdbx_seq_one_letter_code
_entity_poly.pdbx_strand_id
1 'polypeptide(L)' 'MLNESGVFMIEGVDIHNYYDSDYYGMSAYIFRYTNHGKNFLFTLPGCYLKKF' A
#
# COMPACT_ATOMS: atom_id res chain seq x y z
N MET A 1 -20.81 2.56 17.04
CA MET A 1 -21.41 3.26 15.89
C MET A 1 -20.28 3.87 15.09
N LEU A 2 -19.98 3.30 13.92
CA LEU A 2 -19.00 3.85 12.95
C LEU A 2 -19.75 4.90 12.14
N ASN A 3 -19.72 6.16 12.57
CA ASN A 3 -20.38 7.23 11.84
C ASN A 3 -19.36 8.13 11.14
N GLU A 4 -19.60 8.27 9.83
CA GLU A 4 -19.32 9.40 8.96
C GLU A 4 -17.87 9.66 8.52
N SER A 5 -17.57 9.15 7.32
CA SER A 5 -16.62 9.70 6.35
C SER A 5 -15.31 10.22 6.95
N GLY A 6 -14.52 9.30 7.51
CA GLY A 6 -13.13 9.59 7.86
C GLY A 6 -12.40 10.04 6.60
N VAL A 7 -12.09 11.34 6.50
CA VAL A 7 -11.19 11.84 5.47
C VAL A 7 -9.82 11.27 5.80
N PHE A 8 -9.41 10.23 5.08
CA PHE A 8 -8.07 9.66 5.19
C PHE A 8 -7.14 10.45 4.27
N MET A 9 -6.24 11.22 4.87
CA MET A 9 -5.18 11.89 4.11
C MET A 9 -4.04 10.90 3.92
N ILE A 10 -3.81 10.50 2.67
CA ILE A 10 -2.64 9.70 2.29
C ILE A 10 -1.49 10.66 2.05
N GLU A 11 -0.49 10.64 2.92
CA GLU A 11 0.64 11.58 2.87
C GLU A 11 1.81 11.07 2.03
N GLY A 12 1.81 9.79 1.65
CA GLY A 12 2.87 9.21 0.84
C GLY A 12 2.59 7.75 0.51
N VAL A 13 3.07 7.34 -0.67
CA VAL A 13 3.09 5.96 -1.13
C VAL A 13 4.55 5.60 -1.40
N ASP A 14 5.03 4.56 -0.74
CA ASP A 14 6.29 3.91 -1.08
C ASP A 14 6.01 2.57 -1.76
N ILE A 15 6.81 2.21 -2.76
CA ILE A 15 6.64 1.00 -3.56
C ILE A 15 7.96 0.23 -3.56
N HIS A 16 7.94 -0.92 -2.91
CA HIS A 16 9.08 -1.84 -2.92
C HIS A 16 8.79 -3.00 -3.87
N ASN A 17 9.66 -3.21 -4.86
CA ASN A 17 9.53 -4.27 -5.84
C ASN A 17 10.56 -5.37 -5.57
N TYR A 18 10.08 -6.59 -5.39
CA TYR A 18 10.86 -7.82 -5.32
C TYR A 18 10.72 -8.55 -6.65
N TYR A 19 11.85 -8.87 -7.27
CA TYR A 19 11.91 -9.63 -8.51
C TYR A 19 12.48 -11.01 -8.19
N ASP A 20 11.70 -12.05 -8.42
CA ASP A 20 12.27 -13.41 -8.52
C ASP A 20 12.76 -13.63 -9.96
N SER A 21 13.81 -14.42 -10.16
CA SER A 21 14.46 -14.64 -11.47
C SER A 21 13.50 -15.18 -12.53
N ASP A 22 12.37 -15.75 -12.10
CA ASP A 22 11.47 -16.57 -12.91
C ASP A 22 10.05 -16.00 -13.02
N TYR A 23 9.92 -14.72 -13.40
CA TYR A 23 8.68 -14.11 -13.97
C TYR A 23 7.62 -13.55 -13.01
N TYR A 24 7.82 -13.65 -11.69
CA TYR A 24 6.92 -13.07 -10.70
C TYR A 24 7.55 -11.86 -10.02
N GLY A 25 6.92 -10.70 -10.20
CA GLY A 25 7.24 -9.50 -9.43
C GLY A 25 6.24 -9.34 -8.28
N MET A 26 6.74 -9.11 -7.07
CA MET A 26 5.91 -8.74 -5.93
C MET A 26 6.18 -7.27 -5.58
N SER A 27 5.12 -6.47 -5.51
CA SER A 27 5.16 -5.09 -5.04
C SER A 27 4.57 -5.02 -3.64
N ALA A 28 5.18 -4.26 -2.75
CA ALA A 28 4.56 -3.83 -1.51
C ALA A 28 4.27 -2.33 -1.61
N TYR A 29 2.98 -1.97 -1.61
CA TYR A 29 2.53 -0.58 -1.55
C TYR A 29 2.33 -0.20 -0.09
N ILE A 30 3.08 0.78 0.38
CA ILE A 30 3.03 1.23 1.78
C ILE A 30 2.38 2.60 1.82
N PHE A 31 1.28 2.72 2.56
CA PHE A 31 0.51 3.94 2.73
C PHE A 31 0.67 4.44 4.15
N ARG A 32 1.07 5.70 4.30
CA ARG A 32 0.93 6.42 5.57
C ARG A 32 -0.37 7.20 5.55
N TYR A 33 -1.19 7.03 6.58
CA TYR A 33 -2.41 7.82 6.75
C TYR A 33 -2.61 8.22 8.21
N THR A 34 -3.28 9.35 8.41
CA THR A 34 -3.67 9.83 9.74
C THR A 34 -5.17 9.63 9.94
N ASN A 35 -5.55 9.07 11.09
CA ASN A 35 -6.94 8.93 11.50
C ASN A 35 -7.10 9.38 12.97
N HIS A 36 -7.99 10.34 13.22
CA HIS A 36 -8.19 10.98 14.54
C HIS A 36 -6.88 11.40 15.23
N GLY A 37 -5.97 12.05 14.48
CA GLY A 37 -4.67 12.53 14.99
C GLY A 37 -3.62 11.45 15.25
N LYS A 38 -3.92 10.19 14.95
CA LYS A 38 -2.99 9.06 15.05
C LYS A 38 -2.51 8.65 13.67
N ASN A 39 -1.22 8.34 13.55
CA ASN A 39 -0.62 7.89 12.29
C ASN A 39 -0.65 6.37 12.20
N PHE A 40 -0.96 5.87 11.02
CA PHE A 40 -1.06 4.46 10.70
C PHE A 40 -0.25 4.15 9.46
N LEU A 41 0.24 2.92 9.40
CA LEU A 41 0.87 2.33 8.23
C LEU A 41 -0.03 1.21 7.70
N PHE A 42 -0.32 1.21 6.41
CA PHE A 42 -1.03 0.13 5.74
C PHE A 42 -0.17 -0.39 4.59
N THR A 43 -0.08 -1.71 4.46
CA THR A 43 0.69 -2.34 3.39
C THR A 43 -0.26 -3.18 2.54
N LEU A 44 -0.29 -2.91 1.23
CA LEU A 44 -1.01 -3.71 0.25
C LEU A 44 0.00 -4.51 -0.59
N PRO A 45 -0.02 -5.84 -0.55
CA PRO A 45 0.77 -6.64 -1.47
C PRO A 45 0.13 -6.62 -2.87
N GLY A 46 0.95 -6.47 -3.90
CA GLY A 46 0.58 -6.64 -5.30
C GLY A 46 1.45 -7.69 -5.95
N CYS A 47 0.85 -8.56 -6.75
CA CYS A 47 1.58 -9.47 -7.64
C CYS A 47 1.41 -8.96 -9.06
N TYR A 48 2.50 -8.87 -9.83
CA TYR A 48 2.41 -8.64 -11.26
C TYR A 48 3.16 -9.72 -12.02
N LEU A 49 2.51 -10.20 -13.07
CA LEU A 49 3.08 -11.11 -14.04
C LEU A 49 3.75 -10.24 -15.11
N LYS A 50 5.03 -10.50 -15.39
CA LYS A 50 5.68 -9.91 -16.55
C LYS A 50 4.98 -10.49 -17.79
N LYS A 51 4.15 -9.69 -18.47
CA LYS A 51 3.58 -10.07 -19.77
C LYS A 51 4.74 -10.22 -20.76
N PHE A 52 4.87 -11.42 -21.31
CA PHE A 52 5.73 -11.71 -22.46
C PHE A 52 5.16 -11.09 -23.73
#